data_AF-A0A1U8Q2E9-F1
#
_entry.id   AF-A0A1U8Q2E9-F1
#
_cell.length_a   1.000
_cell.length_b   1.000
_cell.length_c   1.000
_cell.angle_alpha   90.00
_cell.angle_beta   90.00
_cell.angle_gamma   90.00
#
_symmetry.space_group_name_H-M   'P 1'
#
loop_
_entity.id
_entity.type
_entity.pdbx_description
1 polymer ?
#
loop_
_entity_poly.entity_id
_entity_poly.type
_entity_poly.pdbx_seq_one_letter_code
_entity_poly.pdbx_strand_id
1 'polypeptide(L)'
;MFDCMDKPVVNKTEYELGTKGPPPPLFRYCTTSGHLDIPFPDWSFWGWPEVNIRPWVEEFKSIKQGSQDVIWRRKWPRAYWKGNPDVQSPIRTELLNCNDSRKWGAEILRQNWFEEAKGGFEQSKLSKQCNHRYKIYAEGYAWSVSLKYILSCGSLSLIISPQYEDFFSRGLVPKENYWPVSDIDLCRSIKFAVDWGNANPSQAEAIGKRGQIFMESLSMDRVYDYMYHLVSEYSKLQDFKPAPPSSAQEVCEESLLCFADAKLREFLESSTASSSLSLPCTLQPADHDLIESWIQKKRKIIGDVRMMEKKRA
;
A
#
# COMPACT_ATOMS: atom_id res chain seq x y z
N MET A 1 -10.45 5.31 -18.75
CA MET A 1 -11.56 5.57 -17.79
C MET A 1 -11.00 5.40 -16.38
N PHE A 2 -11.36 6.25 -15.43
CA PHE A 2 -11.01 6.05 -14.02
C PHE A 2 -12.18 5.37 -13.31
N ASP A 3 -11.91 4.28 -12.59
CA ASP A 3 -12.90 3.56 -11.80
C ASP A 3 -12.42 3.49 -10.34
N CYS A 4 -13.24 4.03 -9.44
CA CYS A 4 -12.96 4.17 -8.03
C CYS A 4 -13.33 2.94 -7.19
N MET A 5 -13.70 1.82 -7.81
CA MET A 5 -14.03 0.58 -7.11
C MET A 5 -12.77 -0.26 -6.86
N ASP A 6 -12.80 -1.11 -5.84
CA ASP A 6 -11.58 -1.71 -5.31
C ASP A 6 -10.93 -2.79 -6.22
N LYS A 7 -11.69 -3.77 -6.72
CA LYS A 7 -11.10 -4.93 -7.40
C LYS A 7 -10.76 -4.62 -8.86
N PRO A 8 -9.64 -5.12 -9.40
CA PRO A 8 -9.41 -5.10 -10.84
C PRO A 8 -10.46 -5.97 -11.55
N VAL A 9 -10.78 -5.63 -12.80
CA VAL A 9 -11.89 -6.25 -13.54
C VAL A 9 -11.55 -6.63 -14.98
N VAL A 10 -10.43 -6.14 -15.54
CA VAL A 10 -10.04 -6.43 -16.92
C VAL A 10 -9.21 -7.73 -16.95
N ASN A 11 -9.88 -8.88 -16.96
CA ASN A 11 -9.23 -10.19 -16.99
C ASN A 11 -8.38 -10.36 -18.26
N LYS A 12 -7.10 -10.68 -18.08
CA LYS A 12 -6.15 -10.88 -19.17
C LYS A 12 -6.57 -12.01 -20.12
N THR A 13 -7.04 -13.12 -19.58
CA THR A 13 -7.45 -14.33 -20.34
C THR A 13 -8.59 -14.07 -21.33
N GLU A 14 -9.42 -13.06 -21.08
CA GLU A 14 -10.52 -12.69 -21.97
C GLU A 14 -10.04 -12.02 -23.26
N TYR A 15 -8.80 -11.50 -23.27
CA TYR A 15 -8.20 -10.80 -24.40
C TYR A 15 -7.03 -11.56 -25.04
N GLU A 16 -6.46 -12.56 -24.35
CA GLU A 16 -5.36 -13.40 -24.87
C GLU A 16 -5.76 -14.24 -26.10
N LEU A 17 -7.05 -14.59 -26.25
CA LEU A 17 -7.55 -15.38 -27.38
C LEU A 17 -7.98 -14.52 -28.59
N GLY A 18 -7.82 -13.19 -28.53
CA GLY A 18 -8.17 -12.28 -29.63
C GLY A 18 -9.67 -12.16 -29.92
N THR A 19 -10.54 -12.77 -29.12
CA THR A 19 -11.99 -12.85 -29.36
C THR A 19 -12.74 -11.56 -29.03
N LYS A 20 -12.15 -10.65 -28.22
CA LYS A 20 -12.80 -9.43 -27.71
C LYS A 20 -12.18 -8.11 -28.18
N GLY A 21 -11.23 -8.13 -29.12
CA GLY A 21 -10.49 -6.93 -29.53
C GLY A 21 -9.48 -6.48 -28.46
N PRO A 22 -8.93 -5.25 -28.52
CA PRO A 22 -8.02 -4.73 -27.51
C PRO A 22 -8.74 -4.48 -26.17
N PRO A 23 -8.07 -4.69 -25.02
CA PRO A 23 -8.65 -4.47 -23.70
C PRO A 23 -9.02 -2.99 -23.47
N PRO A 24 -10.12 -2.71 -22.74
CA PRO A 24 -10.48 -1.35 -22.40
C PRO A 24 -9.45 -0.76 -21.42
N PRO A 25 -9.09 0.52 -21.59
CA PRO A 25 -8.15 1.21 -20.71
C PRO A 25 -8.85 1.67 -19.43
N LEU A 26 -8.66 0.91 -18.36
CA LEU A 26 -9.28 1.15 -17.06
C LEU A 26 -8.21 1.44 -16.01
N PHE A 27 -8.20 2.67 -15.52
CA PHE A 27 -7.37 3.11 -14.40
C PHE A 27 -8.08 2.78 -13.10
N ARG A 28 -7.39 2.03 -12.23
CA ARG A 28 -7.89 1.61 -10.93
C ARG A 28 -6.77 1.67 -9.91
N TYR A 29 -7.08 1.48 -8.65
CA TYR A 29 -6.07 1.62 -7.60
C TYR A 29 -5.09 0.44 -7.50
N CYS A 30 -5.47 -0.73 -8.02
CA CYS A 30 -4.57 -1.88 -8.09
C CYS A 30 -4.83 -2.75 -9.32
N THR A 31 -3.91 -3.70 -9.52
CA THR A 31 -4.01 -4.77 -10.52
C THR A 31 -3.49 -6.09 -9.93
N THR A 32 -3.54 -7.18 -10.68
CA THR A 32 -2.85 -8.44 -10.36
C THR A 32 -2.16 -8.98 -11.61
N SER A 33 -1.39 -10.06 -11.49
CA SER A 33 -0.78 -10.73 -12.65
C SER A 33 -1.80 -11.26 -13.67
N GLY A 34 -3.07 -11.41 -13.27
CA GLY A 34 -4.16 -11.88 -14.12
C GLY A 34 -5.01 -10.76 -14.73
N HIS A 35 -4.71 -9.49 -14.44
CA HIS A 35 -5.53 -8.35 -14.86
C HIS A 35 -4.72 -7.33 -15.66
N LEU A 36 -5.43 -6.53 -16.46
CA LEU A 36 -4.88 -5.49 -17.33
C LEU A 36 -5.24 -4.07 -16.87
N ASP A 37 -5.93 -3.95 -15.74
CA ASP A 37 -6.20 -2.67 -15.08
C ASP A 37 -4.88 -1.93 -14.81
N ILE A 38 -4.90 -0.61 -15.03
CA ILE A 38 -3.73 0.25 -14.95
C ILE A 38 -3.70 0.90 -13.56
N PRO A 39 -2.72 0.57 -12.69
CA PRO A 39 -2.66 1.12 -11.34
C PRO A 39 -2.51 2.65 -11.33
N PHE A 40 -3.37 3.32 -10.58
CA PHE A 40 -3.40 4.76 -10.33
C PHE A 40 -3.33 5.01 -8.82
N PRO A 41 -2.73 6.12 -8.35
CA PRO A 41 -2.71 6.44 -6.92
C PRO A 41 -4.12 6.49 -6.31
N ASP A 42 -4.27 5.91 -5.12
CA ASP A 42 -5.55 5.94 -4.40
C ASP A 42 -5.87 7.31 -3.80
N TRP A 43 -7.16 7.56 -3.52
CA TRP A 43 -7.63 8.83 -2.98
C TRP A 43 -6.98 9.22 -1.66
N SER A 44 -6.51 8.23 -0.88
CA SER A 44 -6.00 8.48 0.48
C SER A 44 -4.63 9.17 0.51
N PHE A 45 -4.00 9.43 -0.65
CA PHE A 45 -2.87 10.36 -0.73
C PHE A 45 -3.28 11.82 -0.46
N TRP A 46 -4.50 12.19 -0.81
CA TRP A 46 -5.12 13.49 -0.50
C TRP A 46 -5.89 13.48 0.81
N GLY A 47 -5.89 12.35 1.53
CA GLY A 47 -6.53 12.17 2.82
C GLY A 47 -7.79 11.30 2.76
N TRP A 48 -8.25 10.89 3.94
CA TRP A 48 -9.42 10.05 4.11
C TRP A 48 -10.23 10.57 5.30
N PRO A 49 -11.09 11.58 5.08
CA PRO A 49 -11.77 12.31 6.15
C PRO A 49 -12.67 11.42 7.01
N GLU A 50 -13.33 10.43 6.42
CA GLU A 50 -14.25 9.49 7.08
C GLU A 50 -13.59 8.76 8.26
N VAL A 51 -12.28 8.51 8.18
CA VAL A 51 -11.48 7.83 9.22
C VAL A 51 -10.38 8.72 9.81
N ASN A 52 -10.45 10.03 9.56
CA ASN A 52 -9.55 11.04 10.13
C ASN A 52 -8.07 10.82 9.79
N ILE A 53 -7.76 10.34 8.58
CA ILE A 53 -6.38 10.17 8.09
C ILE A 53 -6.00 11.36 7.20
N ARG A 54 -5.04 12.17 7.65
CA ARG A 54 -4.64 13.42 6.98
C ARG A 54 -4.02 13.18 5.59
N PRO A 55 -3.90 14.23 4.75
CA PRO A 55 -3.15 14.13 3.50
C PRO A 55 -1.73 13.59 3.71
N TRP A 56 -1.19 12.93 2.69
CA TRP A 56 0.00 12.09 2.82
C TRP A 56 1.21 12.78 3.42
N VAL A 57 1.47 14.04 3.06
CA VAL A 57 2.61 14.82 3.57
C VAL A 57 2.54 14.96 5.10
N GLU A 58 1.36 15.28 5.63
CA GLU A 58 1.14 15.45 7.06
C GLU A 58 1.11 14.10 7.79
N GLU A 59 0.40 13.13 7.23
CA GLU A 59 0.25 11.81 7.85
C GLU A 59 1.59 11.07 7.91
N PHE A 60 2.38 11.09 6.84
CA PHE A 60 3.73 10.50 6.83
C PHE A 60 4.62 11.14 7.92
N LYS A 61 4.62 12.47 8.01
CA LYS A 61 5.39 13.20 9.03
C LYS A 61 4.94 12.82 10.44
N SER A 62 3.64 12.75 10.69
CA SER A 62 3.05 12.31 11.96
C SER A 62 3.48 10.89 12.32
N ILE A 63 3.38 9.94 11.39
CA ILE A 63 3.81 8.54 11.61
C ILE A 63 5.31 8.45 11.86
N LYS A 64 6.13 9.15 11.06
CA LYS A 64 7.59 9.16 11.21
C LYS A 64 8.01 9.73 12.56
N GLN A 65 7.38 10.82 13.01
CA GLN A 65 7.62 11.37 14.35
C GLN A 65 7.20 10.38 15.44
N GLY A 66 5.98 9.83 15.37
CA GLY A 66 5.51 8.84 16.34
C GLY A 66 6.36 7.56 16.38
N SER A 67 6.98 7.18 15.27
CA SER A 67 7.91 6.05 15.22
C SER A 67 9.17 6.24 16.08
N GLN A 68 9.51 7.49 16.40
CA GLN A 68 10.70 7.88 17.17
C GLN A 68 10.41 7.97 18.69
N ASP A 69 9.14 7.90 19.11
CA ASP A 69 8.74 7.90 20.54
C ASP A 69 9.44 6.77 21.32
N VAL A 70 9.71 5.64 20.66
CA VAL A 70 10.43 4.49 21.23
C VAL A 70 11.53 4.04 20.27
N ILE A 71 12.79 4.10 20.72
CA ILE A 71 13.94 3.60 19.95
C ILE A 71 13.74 2.13 19.56
N TRP A 72 14.20 1.74 18.37
CA TRP A 72 13.93 0.42 17.78
C TRP A 72 14.15 -0.76 18.74
N ARG A 73 15.30 -0.76 19.43
CA ARG A 73 15.69 -1.82 20.36
C ARG A 73 14.73 -1.98 21.54
N ARG A 74 14.01 -0.92 21.94
CA ARG A 74 13.04 -0.91 23.05
C ARG A 74 11.60 -1.16 22.62
N LYS A 75 11.31 -1.21 21.31
CA LYS A 75 9.99 -1.60 20.81
C LYS A 75 9.68 -3.05 21.21
N TRP A 76 8.39 -3.35 21.36
CA TRP A 76 7.92 -4.68 21.72
C TRP A 76 8.41 -5.72 20.69
N PRO A 77 9.06 -6.82 21.11
CA PRO A 77 9.72 -7.77 20.23
C PRO A 77 8.75 -8.78 19.59
N ARG A 78 7.57 -8.32 19.19
CA ARG A 78 6.47 -9.13 18.65
C ARG A 78 5.84 -8.43 17.45
N ALA A 79 5.23 -9.23 16.57
CA ALA A 79 4.48 -8.72 15.44
C ALA A 79 3.14 -8.13 15.89
N TYR A 80 2.69 -7.11 15.17
CA TYR A 80 1.48 -6.39 15.49
C TYR A 80 0.65 -6.11 14.24
N TRP A 81 -0.65 -6.35 14.37
CA TRP A 81 -1.67 -5.96 13.40
C TRP A 81 -2.90 -5.42 14.12
N LYS A 82 -3.48 -4.33 13.62
CA LYS A 82 -4.81 -3.85 13.99
C LYS A 82 -5.57 -3.54 12.71
N GLY A 83 -6.70 -4.20 12.49
CA GLY A 83 -7.45 -4.01 11.26
C GLY A 83 -8.82 -4.69 11.29
N ASN A 84 -9.66 -4.35 10.30
CA ASN A 84 -10.99 -4.94 10.17
C ASN A 84 -10.89 -6.25 9.39
N PRO A 85 -11.20 -7.42 10.01
CA PRO A 85 -11.24 -8.70 9.31
C PRO A 85 -12.48 -8.85 8.42
N ASP A 86 -13.56 -8.13 8.71
CA ASP A 86 -14.88 -8.29 8.10
C ASP A 86 -14.99 -7.50 6.77
N VAL A 87 -14.03 -7.72 5.88
CA VAL A 87 -13.88 -7.06 4.57
C VAL A 87 -13.80 -8.05 3.41
N GLN A 88 -14.38 -9.25 3.58
CA GLN A 88 -14.31 -10.38 2.65
C GLN A 88 -12.86 -10.75 2.26
N SER A 89 -11.97 -10.73 3.25
CA SER A 89 -10.56 -11.09 3.10
C SER A 89 -10.27 -12.39 3.87
N PRO A 90 -10.16 -13.54 3.19
CA PRO A 90 -9.84 -14.80 3.86
C PRO A 90 -8.55 -14.72 4.67
N ILE A 91 -7.55 -13.98 4.17
CA ILE A 91 -6.25 -13.87 4.84
C ILE A 91 -6.33 -13.09 6.15
N ARG A 92 -7.20 -12.07 6.25
CA ARG A 92 -7.43 -11.36 7.53
C ARG A 92 -8.19 -12.20 8.53
N THR A 93 -9.13 -13.03 8.05
CA THR A 93 -9.82 -13.99 8.91
C THR A 93 -8.85 -15.01 9.48
N GLU A 94 -7.98 -15.57 8.64
CA GLU A 94 -6.95 -16.52 9.07
C GLU A 94 -5.93 -15.89 10.03
N LEU A 95 -5.52 -14.64 9.79
CA LEU A 95 -4.58 -13.92 10.65
C LEU A 95 -5.03 -13.83 12.11
N LEU A 96 -6.34 -13.82 12.38
CA LEU A 96 -6.87 -13.80 13.75
C LEU A 96 -6.51 -15.05 14.55
N ASN A 97 -6.31 -16.20 13.89
CA ASN A 97 -5.87 -17.45 14.51
C ASN A 97 -4.42 -17.36 15.02
N CYS A 98 -3.68 -16.33 14.60
CA CYS A 98 -2.30 -16.07 15.02
C CYS A 98 -2.20 -15.17 16.26
N ASN A 99 -3.31 -14.81 16.91
CA ASN A 99 -3.32 -13.92 18.09
C ASN A 99 -2.84 -14.63 19.39
N ASP A 100 -1.58 -15.00 19.44
CA ASP A 100 -0.93 -15.53 20.64
C ASP A 100 0.52 -15.03 20.72
N SER A 101 0.76 -14.10 21.65
CA SER A 101 2.08 -13.49 21.81
C SER A 101 3.14 -14.45 22.34
N ARG A 102 2.77 -15.53 23.02
CA ARG A 102 3.72 -16.54 23.52
C ARG A 102 4.01 -17.60 22.47
N LYS A 103 2.97 -18.08 21.79
CA LYS A 103 3.10 -19.15 20.79
C LYS A 103 3.67 -18.62 19.48
N TRP A 104 3.11 -17.53 18.95
CA TRP A 104 3.42 -17.01 17.61
C TRP A 104 4.26 -15.74 17.63
N GLY A 105 4.41 -15.10 18.80
CA GLY A 105 5.08 -13.80 18.87
C GLY A 105 4.28 -12.71 18.15
N ALA A 106 2.95 -12.79 18.15
CA ALA A 106 2.07 -11.86 17.46
C ALA A 106 0.94 -11.35 18.35
N GLU A 107 0.56 -10.08 18.14
CA GLU A 107 -0.60 -9.41 18.72
C GLU A 107 -1.49 -8.93 17.58
N ILE A 108 -2.70 -9.51 17.47
CA ILE A 108 -3.64 -9.28 16.37
C ILE A 108 -4.92 -8.71 16.96
N LEU A 109 -5.22 -7.46 16.64
CA LEU A 109 -6.36 -6.73 17.18
C LEU A 109 -7.41 -6.46 16.09
N ARG A 110 -8.69 -6.66 16.45
CA ARG A 110 -9.80 -6.28 15.57
C ARG A 110 -10.05 -4.78 15.65
N GLN A 111 -10.15 -4.14 14.50
CA GLN A 111 -10.58 -2.75 14.35
C GLN A 111 -12.11 -2.71 14.20
N ASN A 112 -12.80 -2.11 15.16
CA ASN A 112 -14.22 -1.80 15.03
C ASN A 112 -14.37 -0.33 14.63
N TRP A 113 -14.64 -0.08 13.35
CA TRP A 113 -14.79 1.28 12.82
C TRP A 113 -15.93 2.07 13.46
N PHE A 114 -17.02 1.42 13.86
CA PHE A 114 -18.15 2.08 14.50
C PHE A 114 -17.79 2.60 15.89
N GLU A 115 -17.12 1.78 16.70
CA GLU A 115 -16.64 2.22 18.02
C GLU A 115 -15.54 3.27 17.92
N GLU A 116 -14.65 3.13 16.94
CA GLU A 116 -13.57 4.09 16.73
C GLU A 116 -14.09 5.44 16.24
N ALA A 117 -15.15 5.46 15.42
CA ALA A 117 -15.82 6.69 15.01
C ALA A 117 -16.39 7.46 16.21
N LYS A 118 -16.96 6.77 17.21
CA LYS A 118 -17.45 7.41 18.46
C LYS A 118 -16.32 8.09 19.25
N GLY A 119 -15.12 7.51 19.20
CA GLY A 119 -13.92 8.02 19.86
C GLY A 119 -13.05 8.92 18.98
N GLY A 120 -13.52 9.35 17.81
CA GLY A 120 -12.74 10.19 16.89
C GLY A 120 -11.48 9.53 16.32
N PHE A 121 -11.42 8.19 16.33
CA PHE A 121 -10.29 7.35 15.90
C PHE A 121 -9.01 7.51 16.73
N GLU A 122 -9.08 8.06 17.94
CA GLU A 122 -7.89 8.27 18.80
C GLU A 122 -7.15 6.97 19.13
N GLN A 123 -7.87 5.87 19.32
CA GLN A 123 -7.28 4.54 19.58
C GLN A 123 -6.72 3.87 18.32
N SER A 124 -6.92 4.48 17.15
CA SER A 124 -6.45 4.00 15.85
C SER A 124 -5.46 4.93 15.17
N LYS A 125 -5.07 6.01 15.85
CA LYS A 125 -4.08 6.97 15.34
C LYS A 125 -2.81 6.26 14.91
N LEU A 126 -2.49 6.35 13.62
CA LEU A 126 -1.42 5.57 12.99
C LEU A 126 -0.05 5.85 13.63
N SER A 127 0.23 7.09 14.01
CA SER A 127 1.47 7.49 14.69
C SER A 127 1.67 6.87 16.08
N LYS A 128 0.60 6.35 16.71
CA LYS A 128 0.69 5.62 17.98
C LYS A 128 0.80 4.10 17.81
N GLN A 129 0.80 3.60 16.58
CA GLN A 129 0.87 2.16 16.30
C GLN A 129 2.27 1.66 15.90
N CYS A 130 3.33 2.45 16.11
CA CYS A 130 4.70 2.12 15.71
C CYS A 130 5.58 1.59 16.87
N ASN A 131 4.97 1.11 17.96
CA ASN A 131 5.68 0.63 19.17
C ASN A 131 6.12 -0.84 19.12
N HIS A 132 5.95 -1.51 17.98
CA HIS A 132 6.27 -2.92 17.77
C HIS A 132 7.42 -3.09 16.78
N ARG A 133 8.29 -4.08 17.02
CA ARG A 133 9.39 -4.40 16.10
C ARG A 133 8.93 -4.95 14.75
N TYR A 134 7.71 -5.48 14.66
CA TYR A 134 7.20 -6.00 13.40
C TYR A 134 5.77 -5.55 13.19
N LYS A 135 5.47 -5.04 11.99
CA LYS A 135 4.13 -4.61 11.59
C LYS A 135 3.65 -5.49 10.46
N ILE A 136 2.49 -6.12 10.62
CA ILE A 136 1.96 -7.04 9.62
C ILE A 136 1.11 -6.25 8.63
N TYR A 137 1.30 -6.53 7.34
CA TYR A 137 0.40 -6.11 6.27
C TYR A 137 -0.39 -7.31 5.77
N ALA A 138 -1.71 -7.14 5.70
CA ALA A 138 -2.66 -8.11 5.19
C ALA A 138 -3.67 -7.41 4.27
N GLU A 139 -3.84 -7.95 3.07
CA GLU A 139 -4.78 -7.42 2.08
C GLU A 139 -6.22 -7.44 2.57
N GLY A 140 -7.01 -6.49 2.09
CA GLY A 140 -8.42 -6.34 2.45
C GLY A 140 -9.31 -6.99 1.40
N TYR A 141 -10.39 -6.29 1.03
CA TYR A 141 -11.23 -6.68 -0.10
C TYR A 141 -10.44 -6.74 -1.43
N ALA A 142 -9.47 -5.83 -1.59
CA ALA A 142 -8.43 -5.83 -2.61
C ALA A 142 -7.06 -5.47 -1.98
N TRP A 143 -6.24 -4.63 -2.63
CA TRP A 143 -5.10 -3.99 -1.97
C TRP A 143 -5.58 -3.23 -0.73
N SER A 144 -4.70 -3.01 0.25
CA SER A 144 -5.05 -2.21 1.42
C SER A 144 -4.19 -0.95 1.48
N VAL A 145 -4.87 0.19 1.60
CA VAL A 145 -4.24 1.51 1.81
C VAL A 145 -3.30 1.54 3.02
N SER A 146 -3.43 0.58 3.96
CA SER A 146 -2.60 0.46 5.15
C SER A 146 -1.12 0.17 4.86
N LEU A 147 -0.77 -0.32 3.66
CA LEU A 147 0.61 -0.67 3.30
C LEU A 147 1.58 0.49 3.52
N LYS A 148 1.26 1.68 2.97
CA LYS A 148 2.12 2.85 3.08
C LYS A 148 2.30 3.32 4.53
N TYR A 149 1.23 3.26 5.33
CA TYR A 149 1.27 3.63 6.75
C TYR A 149 2.12 2.64 7.57
N ILE A 150 2.01 1.34 7.29
CA ILE A 150 2.80 0.29 7.93
C ILE A 150 4.29 0.46 7.63
N LEU A 151 4.65 0.65 6.36
CA LEU A 151 6.04 0.88 5.94
C LEU A 151 6.63 2.15 6.57
N SER A 152 5.79 3.16 6.84
CA SER A 152 6.19 4.44 7.42
C SER A 152 6.57 4.36 8.90
N CYS A 153 6.26 3.27 9.61
CA CYS A 153 6.58 3.14 11.05
C CYS A 153 8.08 2.94 11.34
N GLY A 154 8.93 2.77 10.33
CA GLY A 154 10.32 2.31 10.54
C GLY A 154 10.39 0.88 11.10
N SER A 155 9.23 0.22 11.20
CA SER A 155 9.14 -1.16 11.64
C SER A 155 9.42 -2.14 10.53
N LEU A 156 10.01 -3.30 10.88
CA LEU A 156 10.11 -4.37 9.90
C LEU A 156 8.71 -4.81 9.50
N SER A 157 8.33 -4.44 8.28
CA SER A 157 7.02 -4.77 7.72
C SER A 157 7.02 -6.25 7.30
N LEU A 158 6.06 -7.02 7.81
CA LEU A 158 5.81 -8.40 7.47
C LEU A 158 4.65 -8.42 6.46
N ILE A 159 4.95 -8.61 5.18
CA ILE A 159 3.94 -8.54 4.10
C ILE A 159 3.52 -9.96 3.74
N ILE A 160 2.24 -10.28 4.00
CA ILE A 160 1.67 -11.60 3.71
C ILE A 160 1.33 -11.68 2.22
N SER A 161 2.00 -12.60 1.49
CA SER A 161 1.79 -12.96 0.07
C SER A 161 0.80 -12.05 -0.70
N PRO A 162 1.15 -10.80 -1.04
CA PRO A 162 0.20 -9.87 -1.64
C PRO A 162 -0.18 -10.34 -3.04
N GLN A 163 -1.47 -10.33 -3.36
CA GLN A 163 -2.01 -10.63 -4.68
C GLN A 163 -2.14 -9.37 -5.54
N TYR A 164 -2.34 -8.21 -4.91
CA TYR A 164 -2.59 -6.96 -5.57
C TYR A 164 -1.33 -6.09 -5.62
N GLU A 165 -1.15 -5.42 -6.76
CA GLU A 165 -0.10 -4.44 -6.98
C GLU A 165 -0.74 -3.06 -7.16
N ASP A 166 -0.40 -2.12 -6.28
CA ASP A 166 -0.70 -0.70 -6.46
C ASP A 166 0.45 -0.03 -7.21
N PHE A 167 0.34 1.29 -7.43
CA PHE A 167 1.30 2.02 -8.26
C PHE A 167 2.74 2.05 -7.69
N PHE A 168 2.94 1.82 -6.39
CA PHE A 168 4.28 1.87 -5.78
C PHE A 168 4.79 0.51 -5.29
N SER A 169 3.92 -0.45 -5.01
CA SER A 169 4.29 -1.71 -4.35
C SER A 169 5.25 -2.56 -5.19
N ARG A 170 5.19 -2.43 -6.52
CA ARG A 170 6.20 -2.97 -7.45
C ARG A 170 7.61 -2.45 -7.22
N GLY A 171 7.79 -1.32 -6.53
CA GLY A 171 9.11 -0.81 -6.13
C GLY A 171 9.72 -1.52 -4.91
N LEU A 172 8.91 -2.25 -4.12
CA LEU A 172 9.37 -2.89 -2.89
C LEU A 172 10.17 -4.16 -3.17
N VAL A 173 11.27 -4.35 -2.45
CA VAL A 173 12.15 -5.51 -2.56
C VAL A 173 12.16 -6.31 -1.25
N PRO A 174 11.84 -7.62 -1.29
CA PRO A 174 11.87 -8.47 -0.10
C PRO A 174 13.29 -8.55 0.47
N LYS A 175 13.41 -8.59 1.81
CA LYS A 175 14.65 -8.48 2.60
C LYS A 175 15.42 -7.16 2.45
N GLU A 176 14.95 -6.23 1.64
CA GLU A 176 15.49 -4.87 1.55
C GLU A 176 14.53 -3.87 2.20
N ASN A 177 13.24 -3.87 1.83
CA ASN A 177 12.23 -2.97 2.39
C ASN A 177 11.26 -3.66 3.36
N TYR A 178 11.08 -4.98 3.25
CA TYR A 178 10.11 -5.75 4.03
C TYR A 178 10.54 -7.21 4.17
N TRP A 179 9.86 -7.96 5.04
CA TRP A 179 10.00 -9.41 5.16
C TRP A 179 8.77 -10.12 4.53
N PRO A 180 8.96 -11.03 3.56
CA PRO A 180 7.84 -11.77 2.99
C PRO A 180 7.33 -12.83 3.97
N VAL A 181 6.02 -12.90 4.13
CA VAL A 181 5.32 -13.91 4.94
C VAL A 181 4.45 -14.76 4.03
N SER A 182 4.50 -16.07 4.23
CA SER A 182 3.67 -17.04 3.53
C SER A 182 2.22 -16.97 4.03
N ASP A 183 1.27 -16.99 3.11
CA ASP A 183 -0.15 -17.24 3.34
C ASP A 183 -0.43 -18.71 3.66
N ILE A 184 0.47 -19.62 3.27
CA ILE A 184 0.47 -21.03 3.68
C ILE A 184 1.18 -21.17 5.02
N ASP A 185 0.52 -21.81 6.00
CA ASP A 185 1.03 -21.96 7.38
C ASP A 185 1.35 -20.61 8.04
N LEU A 186 0.39 -19.68 7.90
CA LEU A 186 0.54 -18.25 8.17
C LEU A 186 1.16 -17.95 9.54
N CYS A 187 0.62 -18.52 10.62
CA CYS A 187 1.09 -18.22 11.97
C CYS A 187 2.53 -18.71 12.19
N ARG A 188 2.92 -19.83 11.57
CA ARG A 188 4.30 -20.34 11.64
C ARG A 188 5.25 -19.46 10.84
N SER A 189 4.85 -18.98 9.66
CA SER A 189 5.66 -18.04 8.87
C SER A 189 5.84 -16.69 9.59
N ILE A 190 4.79 -16.16 10.24
CA ILE A 190 4.89 -14.96 11.11
C ILE A 190 5.86 -15.23 12.26
N LYS A 191 5.70 -16.35 12.96
CA LYS A 191 6.59 -16.73 14.06
C LYS A 191 8.05 -16.79 13.60
N PHE A 192 8.31 -17.43 12.46
CA PHE A 192 9.64 -17.54 11.90
C PHE A 192 10.26 -16.16 11.64
N ALA A 193 9.51 -15.23 11.05
CA ALA A 193 9.96 -13.87 10.80
C ALA A 193 10.31 -13.12 12.10
N VAL A 194 9.46 -13.25 13.13
CA VAL A 194 9.66 -12.65 14.46
C VAL A 194 10.90 -13.23 15.15
N ASP A 195 11.04 -14.56 15.16
CA ASP A 195 12.17 -15.25 15.77
C ASP A 195 13.49 -14.90 15.04
N TRP A 196 13.47 -14.86 13.70
CA TRP A 196 14.61 -14.42 12.91
C TRP A 196 14.98 -12.96 13.22
N GLY A 197 14.00 -12.05 13.24
CA GLY A 197 14.25 -10.63 13.49
C GLY A 197 14.78 -10.37 14.89
N ASN A 198 14.29 -11.10 15.90
CA ASN A 198 14.75 -10.96 17.27
C ASN A 198 16.17 -11.51 17.46
N ALA A 199 16.56 -12.52 16.69
CA ALA A 199 17.93 -13.02 16.64
C ALA A 199 18.87 -12.14 15.78
N ASN A 200 18.32 -11.28 14.91
CA ASN A 200 19.06 -10.42 13.98
C ASN A 200 18.60 -8.96 14.06
N PRO A 201 18.66 -8.31 15.24
CA PRO A 201 17.99 -7.03 15.48
C PRO A 201 18.51 -5.90 14.58
N SER A 202 19.81 -5.85 14.30
CA SER A 202 20.42 -4.83 13.44
C SER A 202 19.94 -4.97 11.99
N GLN A 203 19.84 -6.20 11.48
CA GLN A 203 19.34 -6.46 10.13
C GLN A 203 17.83 -6.15 10.04
N ALA A 204 17.05 -6.55 11.04
CA ALA A 204 15.61 -6.26 11.08
C ALA A 204 15.35 -4.75 11.11
N GLU A 205 16.10 -4.00 11.93
CA GLU A 205 16.06 -2.53 11.98
C GLU A 205 16.39 -1.92 10.62
N ALA A 206 17.46 -2.38 9.97
CA ALA A 206 17.90 -1.85 8.69
C ALA A 206 16.84 -2.05 7.59
N ILE A 207 16.15 -3.19 7.58
CA ILE A 207 15.06 -3.45 6.62
C ILE A 207 13.87 -2.52 6.90
N GLY A 208 13.43 -2.42 8.15
CA GLY A 208 12.33 -1.51 8.53
C GLY A 208 12.63 -0.05 8.20
N LYS A 209 13.86 0.41 8.47
CA LYS A 209 14.32 1.75 8.11
C LYS A 209 14.33 1.99 6.59
N ARG A 210 14.75 0.99 5.80
CA ARG A 210 14.69 1.08 4.33
C ARG A 210 13.25 1.13 3.80
N GLY A 211 12.30 0.45 4.45
CA GLY A 211 10.87 0.60 4.16
C GLY A 211 10.38 2.04 4.40
N GLN A 212 10.73 2.63 5.55
CA GLN A 212 10.37 4.02 5.88
C GLN A 212 11.03 5.03 4.94
N ILE A 213 12.30 4.84 4.56
CA ILE A 213 13.00 5.70 3.58
C ILE A 213 12.33 5.62 2.20
N PHE A 214 11.89 4.43 1.78
CA PHE A 214 11.17 4.28 0.52
C PHE A 214 9.84 5.07 0.55
N MET A 215 9.10 5.02 1.67
CA MET A 215 7.89 5.84 1.85
C MET A 215 8.19 7.33 1.92
N GLU A 216 9.30 7.75 2.54
CA GLU A 216 9.75 9.15 2.52
C GLU A 216 10.04 9.64 1.10
N SER A 217 10.58 8.76 0.25
CA SER A 217 10.87 9.11 -1.14
C SER A 217 9.61 9.27 -1.98
N LEU A 218 8.48 8.66 -1.58
CA LEU A 218 7.19 8.73 -2.25
C LEU A 218 6.48 10.06 -1.91
N SER A 219 7.09 11.20 -2.22
CA SER A 219 6.48 12.52 -2.02
C SER A 219 5.26 12.74 -2.93
N MET A 220 4.43 13.73 -2.62
CA MET A 220 3.34 14.12 -3.53
C MET A 220 3.84 14.52 -4.90
N ASP A 221 5.02 15.15 -5.02
CA ASP A 221 5.64 15.43 -6.32
C ASP A 221 5.87 14.16 -7.14
N ARG A 222 6.34 13.07 -6.52
CA ARG A 222 6.51 11.79 -7.21
C ARG A 222 5.19 11.12 -7.56
N VAL A 223 4.16 11.29 -6.71
CA VAL A 223 2.81 10.81 -6.99
C VAL A 223 2.25 11.53 -8.22
N TYR A 224 2.38 12.85 -8.29
CA TYR A 224 1.99 13.65 -9.45
C TYR A 224 2.83 13.34 -10.69
N ASP A 225 4.14 13.13 -10.56
CA ASP A 225 5.00 12.68 -11.67
C ASP A 225 4.50 11.35 -12.25
N TYR A 226 4.17 10.38 -11.39
CA TYR A 226 3.60 9.11 -11.83
C TYR A 226 2.27 9.32 -12.57
N MET A 227 1.36 10.11 -12.01
CA MET A 227 0.06 10.42 -12.64
C MET A 227 0.24 11.09 -14.00
N TYR A 228 1.12 12.09 -14.08
CA TYR A 228 1.44 12.82 -15.29
C TYR A 228 1.97 11.89 -16.37
N HIS A 229 2.99 11.10 -16.06
CA HIS A 229 3.56 10.15 -17.00
C HIS A 229 2.56 9.11 -17.45
N LEU A 230 1.77 8.57 -16.53
CA LEU A 230 0.78 7.56 -16.86
C LEU A 230 -0.27 8.08 -17.86
N VAL A 231 -0.83 9.27 -17.61
CA VAL A 231 -1.82 9.88 -18.50
C VAL A 231 -1.17 10.33 -19.82
N SER A 232 0.04 10.90 -19.76
CA SER A 232 0.77 11.36 -20.94
C SER A 232 1.14 10.21 -21.88
N GLU A 233 1.73 9.12 -21.37
CA GLU A 233 2.07 7.96 -22.19
C GLU A 233 0.82 7.28 -22.74
N TYR A 234 -0.24 7.15 -21.93
CA TYR A 234 -1.50 6.61 -22.40
C TYR A 234 -2.13 7.46 -23.52
N SER A 235 -2.03 8.79 -23.46
CA SER A 235 -2.58 9.67 -24.49
C SER A 235 -1.96 9.44 -25.87
N LYS A 236 -0.71 8.99 -25.95
CA LYS A 236 -0.02 8.66 -27.21
C LYS A 236 -0.58 7.41 -27.89
N LEU A 237 -1.33 6.60 -27.16
CA LEU A 237 -1.97 5.37 -27.68
C LEU A 237 -3.33 5.65 -28.31
N GLN A 238 -3.87 6.87 -28.18
CA GLN A 238 -5.16 7.24 -28.76
C GLN A 238 -5.02 7.43 -30.28
N ASP A 239 -5.90 6.78 -31.04
CA ASP A 239 -6.02 6.90 -32.49
C ASP A 239 -7.11 7.92 -32.90
N PHE A 240 -7.64 8.67 -31.95
CA PHE A 240 -8.68 9.68 -32.13
C PHE A 240 -8.31 10.97 -31.39
N LYS A 241 -8.89 12.09 -31.83
CA LYS A 241 -8.83 13.36 -31.10
C LYS A 241 -9.98 13.41 -30.09
N PRO A 242 -9.71 13.45 -28.77
CA PRO A 242 -10.78 13.50 -27.77
C PRO A 242 -11.56 14.81 -27.86
N ALA A 243 -12.87 14.72 -27.67
CA ALA A 243 -13.78 15.86 -27.56
C ALA A 243 -14.74 15.63 -26.37
N PRO A 244 -15.05 16.67 -25.58
CA PRO A 244 -15.99 16.53 -24.48
C PRO A 244 -17.40 16.22 -25.00
N PRO A 245 -18.10 15.21 -24.46
CA PRO A 245 -19.50 14.97 -24.82
C PRO A 245 -20.40 16.11 -24.33
N SER A 246 -21.57 16.30 -24.95
CA SER A 246 -22.52 17.35 -24.57
C SER A 246 -23.07 17.22 -23.14
N SER A 247 -22.98 16.03 -22.55
CA SER A 247 -23.34 15.76 -21.16
C SER A 247 -22.20 15.97 -20.16
N ALA A 248 -21.00 16.30 -20.61
CA ALA A 248 -19.87 16.54 -19.71
C ALA A 248 -20.11 17.79 -18.85
N GLN A 249 -19.71 17.69 -17.59
CA GLN A 249 -19.70 18.81 -16.65
C GLN A 249 -18.26 19.11 -16.28
N GLU A 250 -17.93 20.41 -16.23
CA GLU A 250 -16.63 20.86 -15.77
C GLU A 250 -16.54 20.69 -14.25
N VAL A 251 -15.44 20.10 -13.79
CA VAL A 251 -15.12 20.01 -12.36
C VAL A 251 -14.07 21.07 -12.05
N CYS A 252 -14.43 22.01 -11.18
CA CYS A 252 -13.55 23.04 -10.63
C CYS A 252 -13.50 22.96 -9.10
N GLU A 253 -12.58 23.70 -8.47
CA GLU A 253 -12.43 23.73 -7.01
C GLU A 253 -13.74 24.12 -6.32
N GLU A 254 -14.41 25.16 -6.82
CA GLU A 254 -15.69 25.63 -6.29
C GLU A 254 -16.78 24.56 -6.39
N SER A 255 -16.79 23.79 -7.48
CA SER A 255 -17.76 22.71 -7.67
C SER A 255 -17.56 21.57 -6.66
N LEU A 256 -16.31 21.30 -6.24
CA LEU A 256 -15.99 20.31 -5.21
C LEU A 256 -16.33 20.83 -3.81
N LEU A 257 -15.92 22.05 -3.49
CA LEU A 257 -16.12 22.67 -2.18
C LEU A 257 -17.60 22.98 -1.90
N CYS A 258 -18.43 23.16 -2.94
CA CYS A 258 -19.87 23.41 -2.79
C CYS A 258 -20.63 22.22 -2.16
N PHE A 259 -20.18 20.99 -2.39
CA PHE A 259 -20.79 19.78 -1.83
C PHE A 259 -20.09 19.28 -0.55
N ALA A 260 -19.00 19.93 -0.15
CA ALA A 260 -18.22 19.53 1.00
C ALA A 260 -18.82 20.05 2.31
N ASP A 261 -19.02 19.15 3.27
CA ASP A 261 -19.24 19.57 4.65
C ASP A 261 -17.97 20.21 5.24
N ALA A 262 -18.06 20.79 6.44
CA ALA A 262 -16.95 21.51 7.06
C ALA A 262 -15.67 20.66 7.22
N LYS A 263 -15.82 19.36 7.50
CA LYS A 263 -14.69 18.45 7.70
C LYS A 263 -14.07 18.05 6.36
N LEU A 264 -14.89 17.69 5.38
CA LEU A 264 -14.42 17.38 4.03
C LEU A 264 -13.72 18.61 3.42
N ARG A 265 -14.24 19.81 3.66
CA ARG A 265 -13.65 21.07 3.21
C ARG A 265 -12.24 21.27 3.76
N GLU A 266 -12.03 21.07 5.06
CA GLU A 266 -10.70 21.15 5.70
C GLU A 266 -9.70 20.17 5.04
N PHE A 267 -10.13 18.95 4.72
CA PHE A 267 -9.30 17.94 4.07
C PHE A 267 -8.98 18.31 2.62
N LEU A 268 -9.99 18.77 1.86
CA LEU A 268 -9.80 19.21 0.49
C LEU A 268 -8.81 20.38 0.43
N GLU A 269 -9.03 21.42 1.25
CA GLU A 269 -8.18 22.62 1.32
C GLU A 269 -6.73 22.29 1.76
N SER A 270 -6.55 21.36 2.71
CA SER A 270 -5.21 20.91 3.15
C SER A 270 -4.49 20.02 2.12
N SER A 271 -5.24 19.42 1.19
CA SER A 271 -4.70 18.58 0.11
C SER A 271 -4.44 19.35 -1.19
N THR A 272 -4.75 20.65 -1.24
CA THR A 272 -4.65 21.47 -2.44
C THR A 272 -3.23 21.47 -3.00
N ALA A 273 -3.12 21.08 -4.27
CA ALA A 273 -1.88 21.13 -5.02
C ALA A 273 -1.66 22.52 -5.63
N SER A 274 -0.40 22.91 -5.77
CA SER A 274 -0.02 24.07 -6.59
C SER A 274 0.75 23.60 -7.82
N SER A 275 0.76 24.43 -8.87
CA SER A 275 1.56 24.14 -10.05
C SER A 275 3.03 24.03 -9.68
N SER A 276 3.69 22.96 -10.12
CA SER A 276 5.12 22.78 -9.92
C SER A 276 5.92 23.81 -10.74
N LEU A 277 6.98 24.35 -10.13
CA LEU A 277 7.97 25.19 -10.82
C LEU A 277 9.01 24.35 -11.57
N SER A 278 9.11 23.05 -11.27
CA SER A 278 10.02 22.13 -11.95
C SER A 278 9.30 21.34 -13.02
N LEU A 279 10.03 21.00 -14.09
CA LEU A 279 9.54 20.06 -15.08
C LEU A 279 9.36 18.66 -14.44
N PRO A 280 8.42 17.84 -14.94
CA PRO A 280 8.30 16.45 -14.54
C PRO A 280 9.62 15.69 -14.74
N CYS A 281 9.82 14.63 -13.97
CA CYS A 281 10.98 13.77 -14.19
C CYS A 281 11.00 13.16 -15.60
N THR A 282 12.15 12.61 -16.02
CA THR A 282 12.24 11.90 -17.30
C THR A 282 11.90 10.42 -17.09
N LEU A 283 10.75 9.98 -17.60
CA LEU A 283 10.42 8.56 -17.68
C LEU A 283 11.33 7.88 -18.70
N GLN A 284 12.09 6.90 -18.24
CA GLN A 284 12.93 6.08 -19.12
C GLN A 284 12.05 5.13 -19.96
N PRO A 285 12.48 4.78 -21.19
CA PRO A 285 11.80 3.75 -21.97
C PRO A 285 11.65 2.44 -21.18
N ALA A 286 10.58 1.70 -21.47
CA ALA A 286 10.34 0.42 -20.83
C ALA A 286 11.46 -0.57 -21.18
N ASP A 287 12.12 -1.09 -20.15
CA ASP A 287 13.14 -2.14 -20.27
C ASP A 287 12.54 -3.46 -19.75
N HIS A 288 12.06 -4.28 -20.70
CA HIS A 288 11.42 -5.55 -20.38
C HIS A 288 12.37 -6.54 -19.70
N ASP A 289 13.65 -6.57 -20.10
CA ASP A 289 14.64 -7.48 -19.54
C ASP A 289 14.98 -7.10 -18.10
N LEU A 290 15.11 -5.79 -17.82
CA LEU A 290 15.29 -5.28 -16.46
C LEU A 290 14.09 -5.61 -15.57
N ILE A 291 12.86 -5.41 -16.06
CA ILE A 291 11.63 -5.70 -15.32
C ILE A 291 11.55 -7.21 -15.00
N GLU A 292 11.79 -8.07 -15.98
CA GLU A 292 11.73 -9.53 -15.79
C GLU A 292 12.83 -10.01 -14.85
N SER A 293 14.07 -9.54 -15.02
CA SER A 293 15.19 -9.79 -14.10
C SER A 293 14.84 -9.39 -12.66
N TRP A 294 14.21 -8.22 -12.48
CA TRP A 294 13.79 -7.76 -11.16
C TRP A 294 12.71 -8.66 -10.55
N ILE A 295 11.70 -9.05 -11.32
CA ILE A 295 10.64 -9.99 -10.89
C ILE A 295 11.26 -11.32 -10.46
N GLN A 296 12.16 -11.88 -11.27
CA GLN A 296 12.85 -13.13 -10.97
C GLN A 296 13.70 -13.03 -9.70
N LYS A 297 14.44 -11.92 -9.51
CA LYS A 297 15.19 -11.65 -8.28
C LYS A 297 14.28 -11.66 -7.05
N LYS A 298 13.13 -10.99 -7.11
CA LYS A 298 12.16 -10.98 -6.00
C LYS A 298 11.62 -12.38 -5.70
N ARG A 299 11.21 -13.12 -6.74
CA ARG A 299 10.73 -14.51 -6.60
C ARG A 299 11.78 -15.41 -5.95
N LYS A 300 13.05 -15.28 -6.37
CA LYS A 300 14.17 -16.03 -5.78
C LYS A 300 14.33 -15.71 -4.30
N ILE A 301 14.34 -14.44 -3.91
CA ILE A 301 14.47 -14.04 -2.49
C ILE A 301 13.32 -14.60 -1.64
N ILE A 302 12.07 -14.55 -2.14
CA ILE A 302 10.91 -15.11 -1.45
C ILE A 302 11.05 -16.64 -1.33
N GLY A 303 11.49 -17.31 -2.40
CA GLY A 303 11.78 -18.75 -2.39
C GLY A 303 12.85 -19.13 -1.36
N ASP A 304 13.91 -18.34 -1.24
CA ASP A 304 14.97 -18.52 -0.25
C ASP A 304 14.43 -18.41 1.18
N VAL A 305 13.57 -17.42 1.47
CA VAL A 305 12.92 -17.30 2.80
C VAL A 305 12.07 -18.53 3.11
N ARG A 306 11.25 -18.99 2.15
CA ARG A 306 10.44 -20.21 2.31
C ARG A 306 11.30 -21.45 2.56
N MET A 307 12.47 -21.55 1.93
CA MET A 307 13.42 -22.63 2.22
C MET A 307 14.03 -22.52 3.62
N MET A 308 14.31 -21.30 4.10
CA MET A 308 14.79 -21.08 5.46
C MET A 308 13.75 -21.49 6.50
N GLU A 309 12.46 -21.20 6.26
CA GLU A 309 11.34 -21.62 7.10
C GLU A 309 11.28 -23.14 7.24
N LYS A 310 11.33 -23.87 6.12
CA LYS A 310 11.28 -25.34 6.11
C LYS A 310 12.46 -26.00 6.82
N LYS A 311 13.65 -25.38 6.84
CA LYS A 311 14.83 -25.92 7.53
C LYS A 311 14.80 -25.75 9.06
N ARG A 312 13.96 -24.85 9.58
CA ARG A 312 13.79 -24.60 11.03
C ARG A 312 12.48 -25.14 11.60
N ALA A 313 11.57 -25.62 10.75
CA ALA A 313 10.34 -26.32 11.14
C ALA A 313 10.67 -27.73 11.66
#